data_AF-A0A519YXY8-F1
#
_entry.id   AF-A0A519YXY8-F1
#
_cell.length_a   1.000
_cell.length_b   1.000
_cell.length_c   1.000
_cell.angle_alpha   90.00
_cell.angle_beta   90.00
_cell.angle_gamma   90.00
#
_symmetry.space_group_name_H-M   'P 1'
#
loop_
_entity.id
_entity.type
_entity.pdbx_description
1 polymer ?
#
loop_
_entity_poly.entity_id
_entity_poly.type
_entity_poly.pdbx_seq_one_letter_code
_entity_poly.pdbx_strand_id
1 'polypeptide(L)'
;NTADYNFLLRIFQGHPEYSIKVGSGISNIFIAKGIEYSTRCFFITRIDGSTSDISYIRSIDGATSKISDIKCACRSAVKDVVARRRAKVNFGIDKCPISGEILIDDQSTHIDHYNMPFDELCNAWLKSQNIEFLHSCLNDTSADHVQEISFASKNIRESFIAFHNANTRLRAVNAKANLSTLRKRKK
;
A
#
# COMPACT_ATOMS: atom_id res chain seq x y z
N ASN A 1 -2.63 26.27 -14.42
CA ASN A 1 -4.07 26.41 -14.77
C ASN A 1 -4.83 26.76 -13.50
N THR A 2 -5.47 27.94 -13.44
CA THR A 2 -6.16 28.43 -12.22
C THR A 2 -7.43 27.62 -11.90
N ALA A 3 -8.15 27.12 -12.91
CA ALA A 3 -9.35 26.34 -12.70
C ALA A 3 -9.02 24.99 -12.02
N ASP A 4 -8.01 24.29 -12.55
CA ASP A 4 -7.55 23.01 -11.98
C ASP A 4 -7.03 23.19 -10.54
N TYR A 5 -6.29 24.26 -10.29
CA TYR A 5 -5.77 24.58 -8.95
C TYR A 5 -6.91 24.74 -7.94
N ASN A 6 -7.91 25.56 -8.26
CA ASN A 6 -9.06 25.80 -7.38
C ASN A 6 -9.92 24.55 -7.19
N PHE A 7 -10.08 23.74 -8.24
CA PHE A 7 -10.76 22.46 -8.15
C PHE A 7 -10.04 21.50 -7.19
N LEU A 8 -8.72 21.34 -7.34
CA LEU A 8 -7.92 20.47 -6.48
C LEU A 8 -7.93 20.93 -5.02
N LEU A 9 -7.85 22.24 -4.77
CA LEU A 9 -7.96 22.77 -3.40
C LEU A 9 -9.28 22.37 -2.74
N ARG A 10 -10.40 22.45 -3.47
CA ARG A 10 -11.72 22.06 -2.95
C ARG A 10 -11.80 20.56 -2.67
N ILE A 11 -11.23 19.73 -3.55
CA ILE A 11 -11.16 18.29 -3.32
C ILE A 11 -10.34 18.04 -2.04
N PHE A 12 -9.14 18.61 -1.94
CA PHE A 12 -8.23 18.34 -0.83
C PHE A 12 -8.77 18.71 0.55
N GLN A 13 -9.69 19.68 0.64
CA GLN A 13 -10.38 20.01 1.90
C GLN A 13 -11.13 18.83 2.53
N GLY A 14 -11.53 17.83 1.74
CA GLY A 14 -12.16 16.61 2.25
C GLY A 14 -11.19 15.61 2.87
N HIS A 15 -9.88 15.87 2.84
CA HIS A 15 -8.90 14.95 3.40
C HIS A 15 -9.02 14.88 4.94
N PRO A 16 -9.05 13.69 5.57
CA PRO A 16 -9.15 13.57 7.03
C PRO A 16 -8.05 14.33 7.79
N GLU A 17 -6.84 14.33 7.22
CA GLU A 17 -5.66 15.06 7.75
C GLU A 17 -5.45 16.42 7.06
N TYR A 18 -6.49 17.06 6.52
CA TYR A 18 -6.33 18.28 5.73
C TYR A 18 -5.63 19.40 6.51
N SER A 19 -6.00 19.62 7.78
CA SER A 19 -5.40 20.65 8.64
C SER A 19 -3.89 20.45 8.85
N ILE A 20 -3.44 19.20 8.94
CA ILE A 20 -2.02 18.86 9.11
C ILE A 20 -1.30 19.04 7.77
N LYS A 21 -1.88 18.53 6.68
CA LYS A 21 -1.28 18.62 5.34
C LYS A 21 -1.16 20.07 4.87
N VAL A 22 -2.19 20.90 5.07
CA VAL A 22 -2.19 22.31 4.65
C VAL A 22 -1.15 23.15 5.41
N GLY A 23 -0.92 22.86 6.70
CA GLY A 23 0.05 23.58 7.54
C GLY A 23 -0.14 25.10 7.47
N SER A 24 0.90 25.82 7.04
CA SER A 24 0.90 27.29 6.90
C SER A 24 0.04 27.82 5.73
N GLY A 25 -0.57 26.95 4.92
CA GLY A 25 -1.29 27.30 3.70
C GLY A 25 -0.63 26.70 2.47
N ILE A 26 -1.38 26.48 1.39
CA ILE A 26 -0.86 25.91 0.13
C ILE A 26 -0.45 27.04 -0.81
N SER A 27 0.81 27.03 -1.25
CA SER A 27 1.36 27.96 -2.25
C SER A 27 1.29 27.38 -3.66
N ASN A 28 1.50 26.06 -3.81
CA ASN A 28 1.50 25.39 -5.11
C ASN A 28 1.07 23.92 -4.98
N ILE A 29 0.56 23.34 -6.09
CA ILE A 29 0.26 21.91 -6.22
C ILE A 29 1.06 21.38 -7.41
N PHE A 30 1.74 20.26 -7.25
CA PHE A 30 2.49 19.60 -8.32
C PHE A 30 2.35 18.09 -8.28
N ILE A 31 2.71 17.43 -9.38
CA ILE A 31 2.71 15.97 -9.47
C ILE A 31 4.16 15.52 -9.54
N ALA A 32 4.56 14.63 -8.64
CA ALA A 32 5.86 13.99 -8.65
C ALA A 32 5.72 12.49 -8.37
N LYS A 33 6.80 11.74 -8.57
CA LYS A 33 6.84 10.34 -8.16
C LYS A 33 7.00 10.25 -6.64
N GLY A 34 6.18 9.45 -5.97
CA GLY A 34 6.37 9.12 -4.57
C GLY A 34 7.71 8.42 -4.35
N ILE A 35 8.34 8.71 -3.21
CA ILE A 35 9.68 8.21 -2.87
C ILE A 35 9.69 6.67 -2.85
N GLU A 36 8.62 6.07 -2.36
CA GLU A 36 8.59 4.63 -2.08
C GLU A 36 8.12 3.77 -3.27
N TYR A 37 7.09 4.21 -4.01
CA TYR A 37 6.43 3.38 -5.02
C TYR A 37 6.61 3.87 -6.46
N SER A 38 7.38 4.94 -6.69
CA SER A 38 7.57 5.56 -8.02
C SER A 38 6.28 5.89 -8.78
N THR A 39 5.13 5.86 -8.09
CA THR A 39 3.81 6.23 -8.60
C THR A 39 3.66 7.74 -8.58
N ARG A 40 2.91 8.29 -9.53
CA ARG A 40 2.63 9.72 -9.55
C ARG A 40 1.62 10.07 -8.47
N CYS A 41 2.00 10.97 -7.58
CA CYS A 41 1.17 11.47 -6.49
C CYS A 41 1.06 13.00 -6.58
N PHE A 42 0.00 13.56 -5.99
CA PHE A 42 -0.09 15.00 -5.77
C PHE A 42 0.75 15.39 -4.56
N PHE A 43 1.46 16.49 -4.71
CA PHE A 43 2.20 17.16 -3.66
C PHE A 43 1.73 18.60 -3.55
N ILE A 44 1.72 19.11 -2.33
CA ILE A 44 1.51 20.51 -2.01
C ILE A 44 2.81 21.12 -1.55
N THR A 45 3.13 22.31 -2.04
CA THR A 45 4.12 23.19 -1.43
C THR A 45 3.38 24.13 -0.49
N ARG A 46 3.86 24.24 0.74
CA ARG A 46 3.31 25.14 1.74
C ARG A 46 3.85 26.57 1.57
N ILE A 47 3.25 27.54 2.26
CA ILE A 47 3.74 28.93 2.25
C ILE A 47 5.14 29.04 2.87
N ASP A 48 5.43 28.23 3.90
CA ASP A 48 6.76 28.13 4.51
C ASP A 48 7.82 27.40 3.64
N GLY A 49 7.45 26.93 2.44
CA GLY A 49 8.34 26.24 1.51
C GLY A 49 8.50 24.75 1.75
N SER A 50 7.98 24.20 2.86
CA SER A 50 7.90 22.75 3.05
C SER A 50 6.92 22.10 2.06
N THR A 51 7.00 20.79 1.89
CA THR A 51 6.14 20.06 0.95
C THR A 51 5.50 18.86 1.61
N SER A 52 4.28 18.47 1.25
CA SER A 52 3.66 17.22 1.70
C SER A 52 2.98 16.53 0.51
N ASP A 53 2.88 15.19 0.53
CA ASP A 53 1.96 14.49 -0.37
C ASP A 53 0.51 14.66 0.08
N ILE A 54 -0.44 14.55 -0.84
CA ILE A 54 -1.88 14.55 -0.54
C ILE A 54 -2.62 13.58 -1.47
N SER A 55 -3.46 12.72 -0.88
CA SER A 55 -4.22 11.72 -1.63
C SER A 55 -5.59 12.25 -1.99
N TYR A 56 -5.83 12.53 -3.28
CA TYR A 56 -7.16 12.93 -3.75
C TYR A 56 -8.21 11.84 -3.49
N ILE A 57 -7.80 10.56 -3.46
CA ILE A 57 -8.70 9.44 -3.14
C ILE A 57 -9.14 9.55 -1.67
N ARG A 58 -8.21 9.73 -0.73
CA ARG A 58 -8.58 9.96 0.69
C ARG A 58 -9.38 11.24 0.89
N SER A 59 -9.14 12.25 0.05
CA SER A 59 -9.93 13.47 0.05
C SER A 59 -11.39 13.27 -0.37
N ILE A 60 -11.68 12.25 -1.18
CA ILE A 60 -13.03 11.92 -1.66
C ILE A 60 -13.68 10.85 -0.77
N ASP A 61 -12.94 9.79 -0.46
CA ASP A 61 -13.42 8.60 0.25
C ASP A 61 -13.42 8.79 1.78
N GLY A 62 -12.70 9.80 2.29
CA GLY A 62 -12.60 10.10 3.72
C GLY A 62 -11.65 9.18 4.48
N ALA A 63 -11.95 8.98 5.77
CA ALA A 63 -11.12 8.18 6.66
C ALA A 63 -11.21 6.69 6.34
N THR A 64 -10.09 5.98 6.39
CA THR A 64 -10.04 4.53 6.26
C THR A 64 -10.65 3.86 7.49
N SER A 65 -11.20 2.66 7.29
CA SER A 65 -11.69 1.85 8.42
C SER A 65 -10.52 1.24 9.19
N LYS A 66 -10.71 0.95 10.49
CA LYS A 66 -9.69 0.27 11.32
C LYS A 66 -9.19 -1.02 10.68
N ILE A 67 -10.09 -1.78 10.05
CA ILE A 67 -9.75 -3.01 9.34
C ILE A 67 -8.85 -2.71 8.13
N SER A 68 -9.11 -1.63 7.39
CA SER A 68 -8.26 -1.21 6.28
C SER A 68 -6.86 -0.83 6.76
N ASP A 69 -6.76 -0.08 7.86
CA ASP A 69 -5.46 0.31 8.43
C ASP A 69 -4.66 -0.91 8.89
N ILE A 70 -5.31 -1.85 9.57
CA ILE A 70 -4.67 -3.11 9.98
C ILE A 70 -4.23 -3.91 8.76
N LYS A 71 -5.03 -3.97 7.68
CA LYS A 71 -4.62 -4.62 6.42
C LYS A 71 -3.42 -3.94 5.78
N CYS A 72 -3.30 -2.62 5.86
CA CYS A 72 -2.10 -1.90 5.44
C CYS A 72 -0.88 -2.32 6.29
N ALA A 73 -1.01 -2.34 7.61
CA ALA A 73 0.05 -2.81 8.51
C ALA A 73 0.47 -4.27 8.26
N CYS A 74 -0.48 -5.14 7.94
CA CYS A 74 -0.21 -6.50 7.49
C CYS A 74 0.65 -6.53 6.21
N ARG A 75 0.38 -5.65 5.22
CA ARG A 75 1.19 -5.58 3.99
C ARG A 75 2.62 -5.16 4.31
N SER A 76 2.77 -4.13 5.13
CA SER A 76 4.07 -3.62 5.57
C SER A 76 4.86 -4.68 6.36
N ALA A 77 4.18 -5.46 7.20
CA ALA A 77 4.80 -6.55 7.96
C ALA A 77 5.48 -7.60 7.05
N VAL A 78 4.88 -7.92 5.89
CA VAL A 78 5.39 -8.96 4.98
C VAL A 78 6.19 -8.41 3.80
N LYS A 79 6.43 -7.09 3.74
CA LYS A 79 7.18 -6.43 2.67
C LYS A 79 8.55 -7.07 2.44
N ASP A 80 9.30 -7.35 3.51
CA ASP A 80 10.61 -8.01 3.43
C ASP A 80 10.49 -9.47 2.95
N VAL A 81 9.41 -10.17 3.31
CA VAL A 81 9.16 -11.55 2.86
C VAL A 81 8.94 -11.57 1.34
N VAL A 82 8.15 -10.62 0.84
CA VAL A 82 7.88 -10.43 -0.58
C VAL A 82 9.15 -10.02 -1.33
N ALA A 83 9.91 -9.07 -0.80
CA ALA A 83 11.19 -8.62 -1.38
C ALA A 83 12.21 -9.78 -1.47
N ARG A 84 12.33 -10.61 -0.43
CA ARG A 84 13.18 -11.82 -0.47
C ARG A 84 12.72 -12.83 -1.50
N ARG A 85 11.41 -12.99 -1.73
CA ARG A 85 10.92 -13.87 -2.80
C ARG A 85 11.24 -13.30 -4.18
N ARG A 86 11.13 -11.99 -4.35
CA ARG A 86 11.47 -11.26 -5.58
C ARG A 86 12.94 -11.39 -5.93
N ALA A 87 13.84 -11.22 -4.97
CA ALA A 87 15.29 -11.37 -5.17
C ALA A 87 15.73 -12.78 -5.60
N LYS A 88 14.86 -13.80 -5.43
CA LYS A 88 15.11 -15.19 -5.85
C LYS A 88 14.61 -15.51 -7.26
N VAL A 89 14.04 -14.55 -7.98
CA VAL A 89 13.56 -14.77 -9.35
C VAL A 89 14.75 -14.72 -10.30
N ASN A 90 14.91 -15.79 -11.10
CA ASN A 90 15.91 -15.83 -12.16
C ASN A 90 15.29 -15.32 -13.46
N PHE A 91 15.44 -14.03 -13.75
CA PHE A 91 14.93 -13.44 -14.98
C PHE A 91 15.60 -14.07 -16.22
N GLY A 92 14.80 -14.32 -17.26
CA GLY A 92 15.22 -15.06 -18.45
C GLY A 92 15.17 -16.58 -18.31
N ILE A 93 14.96 -17.11 -17.10
CA ILE A 93 14.94 -18.57 -16.82
C ILE A 93 13.59 -18.98 -16.24
N ASP A 94 13.17 -18.34 -15.16
CA ASP A 94 11.94 -18.69 -14.46
C ASP A 94 10.72 -18.37 -15.32
N LYS A 95 9.74 -19.30 -15.33
CA LYS A 95 8.48 -19.13 -16.04
C LYS A 95 7.37 -18.71 -15.08
N CYS A 96 6.50 -17.82 -15.54
CA CYS A 96 5.25 -17.52 -14.86
C CYS A 96 4.38 -18.78 -14.83
N PRO A 97 3.96 -19.27 -13.64
CA PRO A 97 3.14 -20.49 -13.52
C PRO A 97 1.69 -20.30 -14.03
N ILE A 98 1.29 -19.08 -14.39
CA ILE A 98 -0.06 -18.77 -14.87
C ILE A 98 -0.09 -18.64 -16.40
N SER A 99 0.83 -17.89 -16.99
CA SER A 99 0.89 -17.70 -18.45
C SER A 99 1.81 -18.70 -19.15
N GLY A 100 2.75 -19.32 -18.44
CA GLY A 100 3.83 -20.12 -19.02
C GLY A 100 4.97 -19.31 -19.65
N GLU A 101 4.83 -17.98 -19.72
CA GLU A 101 5.82 -17.06 -20.30
C GLU A 101 7.03 -16.89 -19.38
N ILE A 102 8.20 -16.65 -19.96
CA ILE A 102 9.43 -16.36 -19.21
C ILE A 102 9.30 -14.99 -18.53
N LEU A 103 9.71 -14.91 -17.26
CA LEU A 103 9.80 -13.65 -16.53
C LEU A 103 11.04 -12.89 -17.00
N ILE A 104 10.85 -11.73 -17.61
CA ILE A 104 11.91 -11.00 -18.32
C ILE A 104 12.65 -9.98 -17.45
N ASP A 105 11.93 -9.31 -16.55
CA ASP A 105 12.47 -8.23 -15.72
C ASP A 105 11.63 -8.05 -14.45
N ASP A 106 12.16 -7.23 -13.54
CA ASP A 106 11.52 -6.95 -12.26
C ASP A 106 10.26 -6.08 -12.40
N GLN A 107 10.22 -5.18 -13.37
CA GLN A 107 9.12 -4.22 -13.56
C GLN A 107 7.82 -4.91 -14.00
N SER A 108 7.95 -5.93 -14.84
CA SER A 108 6.85 -6.73 -15.38
C SER A 108 6.54 -7.96 -14.52
N THR A 109 7.29 -8.19 -13.44
CA THR A 109 7.13 -9.33 -12.53
C THR A 109 6.50 -8.91 -11.20
N HIS A 110 5.39 -9.54 -10.85
CA HIS A 110 4.71 -9.38 -9.58
C HIS A 110 4.93 -10.61 -8.69
N ILE A 111 4.97 -10.39 -7.38
CA ILE A 111 4.92 -11.46 -6.39
C ILE A 111 3.49 -11.60 -5.88
N ASP A 112 2.94 -12.80 -6.04
CA ASP A 112 1.55 -13.14 -5.78
C ASP A 112 1.41 -14.20 -4.69
N HIS A 113 0.35 -14.08 -3.89
CA HIS A 113 -0.06 -15.04 -2.85
C HIS A 113 -1.07 -16.02 -3.44
N TYR A 114 -0.76 -17.32 -3.49
CA TYR A 114 -1.55 -18.25 -4.32
C TYR A 114 -2.25 -19.41 -3.63
N ASN A 115 -1.93 -19.76 -2.39
CA ASN A 115 -2.69 -20.75 -1.62
C ASN A 115 -3.86 -20.09 -0.89
N MET A 116 -3.57 -18.95 -0.26
CA MET A 116 -4.56 -18.08 0.34
C MET A 116 -4.25 -16.65 -0.13
N PRO A 117 -5.14 -16.02 -0.91
CA PRO A 117 -4.99 -14.64 -1.36
C PRO A 117 -4.81 -13.70 -0.16
N PHE A 118 -4.03 -12.64 -0.33
CA PHE A 118 -3.64 -11.78 0.78
C PHE A 118 -4.81 -11.20 1.58
N ASP A 119 -5.91 -10.83 0.91
CA ASP A 119 -7.09 -10.30 1.60
C ASP A 119 -7.76 -11.35 2.49
N GLU A 120 -7.94 -12.57 1.96
CA GLU A 120 -8.50 -13.71 2.68
C GLU A 120 -7.60 -14.11 3.85
N LEU A 121 -6.28 -14.07 3.66
CA LEU A 121 -5.29 -14.30 4.71
C LEU A 121 -5.42 -13.30 5.84
N CYS A 122 -5.53 -12.00 5.53
CA CYS A 122 -5.73 -10.97 6.55
C CYS A 122 -7.04 -11.20 7.29
N ASN A 123 -8.14 -11.45 6.57
CA ASN A 123 -9.44 -11.70 7.18
C ASN A 123 -9.40 -12.95 8.10
N ALA A 124 -8.71 -14.01 7.67
CA ALA A 124 -8.55 -15.22 8.46
C ALA A 124 -7.76 -14.98 9.76
N TRP A 125 -6.65 -14.23 9.68
CA TRP A 125 -5.89 -13.86 10.87
C TRP A 125 -6.71 -13.00 11.83
N LEU A 126 -7.47 -12.03 11.31
CA LEU A 126 -8.27 -11.11 12.12
C LEU A 126 -9.43 -11.76 12.88
N LYS A 127 -9.92 -12.94 12.45
CA LYS A 127 -11.03 -13.65 13.12
C LYS A 127 -10.75 -13.98 14.59
N SER A 128 -9.48 -14.17 14.96
CA SER A 128 -9.07 -14.51 16.33
C SER A 128 -8.49 -13.30 17.09
N GLN A 129 -8.61 -12.09 16.56
CA GLN A 129 -7.95 -10.90 17.09
C GLN A 129 -8.96 -9.91 17.65
N ASN A 130 -8.51 -9.13 18.64
CA ASN A 130 -9.24 -7.94 19.06
C ASN A 130 -8.85 -6.76 18.15
N ILE A 131 -9.80 -6.33 17.29
CA ILE A 131 -9.57 -5.29 16.28
C ILE A 131 -9.21 -3.94 16.91
N GLU A 132 -9.84 -3.59 18.03
CA GLU A 132 -9.56 -2.34 18.75
C GLU A 132 -8.13 -2.32 19.28
N PHE A 133 -7.70 -3.43 19.89
CA PHE A 133 -6.33 -3.60 20.37
C PHE A 133 -5.30 -3.59 19.24
N LEU A 134 -5.59 -4.24 18.11
CA LEU A 134 -4.67 -4.23 16.97
C LEU A 134 -4.52 -2.83 16.37
N HIS A 135 -5.62 -2.09 16.24
CA HIS A 135 -5.60 -0.73 15.70
C HIS A 135 -4.83 0.22 16.61
N SER A 136 -4.95 0.08 17.94
CA SER A 136 -4.16 0.88 18.88
C SER A 136 -2.65 0.55 18.88
N CYS A 137 -2.26 -0.58 18.29
CA CYS A 137 -0.86 -0.99 18.14
C CYS A 137 -0.22 -0.55 16.80
N LEU A 138 -0.93 0.24 16.00
CA LEU A 138 -0.39 0.83 14.78
C LEU A 138 0.53 2.01 15.11
N ASN A 139 1.46 2.32 14.21
CA ASN A 139 2.24 3.54 14.30
C ASN A 139 1.33 4.78 14.21
N ASP A 140 1.77 5.85 14.85
CA ASP A 140 1.07 7.13 14.77
C ASP A 140 1.19 7.70 13.35
N THR A 141 0.07 7.73 12.63
CA THR A 141 -0.03 8.29 11.27
C THR A 141 -0.41 9.77 11.28
N SER A 142 -0.55 10.39 12.45
CA SER A 142 -0.86 11.83 12.56
C SER A 142 0.33 12.72 12.25
N ALA A 143 1.54 12.17 12.21
CA ALA A 143 2.72 12.89 11.78
C ALA A 143 2.72 13.14 10.27
N ASP A 144 3.11 14.36 9.90
CA ASP A 144 3.33 14.74 8.51
C ASP A 144 4.40 13.82 7.87
N HIS A 145 4.21 13.46 6.60
CA HIS A 145 5.06 12.52 5.85
C HIS A 145 5.02 11.04 6.26
N VAL A 146 4.16 10.59 7.17
CA VAL A 146 3.98 9.15 7.41
C VAL A 146 3.21 8.53 6.24
N GLN A 147 3.93 7.82 5.37
CA GLN A 147 3.36 7.20 4.16
C GLN A 147 2.94 5.74 4.36
N GLU A 148 3.45 5.06 5.40
CA GLU A 148 3.23 3.63 5.61
C GLU A 148 2.64 3.36 7.00
N ILE A 149 1.49 2.67 7.03
CA ILE A 149 0.86 2.17 8.25
C ILE A 149 1.55 0.84 8.60
N SER A 150 2.04 0.71 9.82
CA SER A 150 2.78 -0.48 10.28
C SER A 150 2.47 -0.80 11.75
N PHE A 151 2.73 -2.04 12.17
CA PHE A 151 2.62 -2.41 13.58
C PHE A 151 3.82 -1.85 14.35
N ALA A 152 3.55 -1.02 15.37
CA ALA A 152 4.57 -0.55 16.29
C ALA A 152 5.13 -1.69 17.17
N SER A 153 4.27 -2.67 17.48
CA SER A 153 4.65 -3.85 18.26
C SER A 153 5.32 -4.91 17.38
N LYS A 154 6.59 -5.21 17.70
CA LYS A 154 7.35 -6.31 17.07
C LYS A 154 6.65 -7.66 17.21
N ASN A 155 6.05 -7.95 18.36
CA ASN A 155 5.39 -9.23 18.62
C ASN A 155 4.16 -9.43 17.71
N ILE A 156 3.37 -8.39 17.49
CA ILE A 156 2.20 -8.45 16.60
C ILE A 156 2.66 -8.63 15.15
N ARG A 157 3.69 -7.86 14.74
CA ARG A 157 4.31 -7.99 13.42
C ARG A 157 4.78 -9.43 13.17
N GLU A 158 5.52 -10.01 14.12
CA GLU A 158 6.04 -11.37 14.01
C GLU A 158 4.94 -12.43 14.03
N SER A 159 3.90 -12.24 14.84
CA SER A 159 2.71 -13.10 14.85
C SER A 159 2.04 -13.16 13.47
N PHE A 160 1.84 -12.00 12.83
CA PHE A 160 1.26 -11.98 11.48
C PHE A 160 2.21 -12.61 10.44
N ILE A 161 3.52 -12.35 10.51
CA ILE A 161 4.50 -12.96 9.59
C ILE A 161 4.49 -14.49 9.73
N ALA A 162 4.43 -15.02 10.96
CA ALA A 162 4.35 -16.45 11.22
C ALA A 162 3.06 -17.05 10.63
N PHE A 163 1.92 -16.39 10.86
CA PHE A 163 0.64 -16.80 10.29
C PHE A 163 0.67 -16.79 8.75
N HIS A 164 1.20 -15.72 8.15
CA HIS A 164 1.38 -15.59 6.71
C HIS A 164 2.20 -16.75 6.13
N ASN A 165 3.38 -17.03 6.71
CA ASN A 165 4.29 -18.04 6.19
C ASN A 165 3.76 -19.47 6.30
N ALA A 166 2.87 -19.71 7.27
CA ALA A 166 2.21 -21.00 7.46
C ALA A 166 1.02 -21.22 6.51
N ASN A 167 0.28 -20.16 6.16
CA ASN A 167 -1.02 -20.28 5.47
C ASN A 167 -0.98 -19.93 3.98
N THR A 168 0.10 -19.30 3.50
CA THR A 168 0.22 -18.98 2.07
C THR A 168 1.64 -19.13 1.56
N ARG A 169 1.77 -19.21 0.24
CA ARG A 169 3.03 -19.31 -0.49
C ARG A 169 3.09 -18.19 -1.52
N LEU A 170 4.31 -17.77 -1.82
CA LEU A 170 4.58 -16.70 -2.77
C LEU A 170 5.11 -17.27 -4.09
N ARG A 171 4.58 -16.75 -5.19
CA ARG A 171 5.05 -17.07 -6.55
C ARG A 171 5.33 -15.80 -7.34
N ALA A 172 6.25 -15.89 -8.29
CA ALA A 172 6.47 -14.84 -9.26
C ALA A 172 5.56 -15.05 -10.46
N VAL A 173 4.86 -14.01 -10.88
CA VAL A 173 3.93 -14.02 -12.01
C VAL A 173 4.12 -12.75 -12.81
N ASN A 174 3.83 -12.75 -14.11
CA ASN A 174 3.86 -11.50 -14.84
C ASN A 174 2.67 -10.60 -14.46
N ALA A 175 2.84 -9.29 -14.67
CA ALA A 175 1.85 -8.27 -14.28
C ALA A 175 0.48 -8.53 -14.92
N LYS A 176 0.45 -8.95 -16.19
CA LYS A 176 -0.79 -9.29 -16.92
C LYS A 176 -1.53 -10.45 -16.26
N ALA A 177 -0.83 -11.50 -15.88
CA ALA A 177 -1.40 -12.66 -15.21
C ALA A 177 -2.00 -12.28 -13.85
N ASN A 178 -1.29 -11.45 -13.07
CA ASN A 178 -1.76 -11.00 -11.76
C ASN A 178 -2.99 -10.08 -11.87
N LEU A 179 -2.92 -9.05 -12.72
CA LEU A 179 -3.91 -7.99 -12.77
C LEU A 179 -5.18 -8.35 -13.56
N SER A 180 -5.13 -9.36 -14.42
CA SER A 180 -6.26 -9.78 -15.26
C SER A 180 -6.62 -11.26 -15.10
N THR A 181 -5.71 -12.17 -15.44
CA THR A 181 -6.03 -13.62 -15.53
C THR A 181 -6.48 -14.20 -14.20
N LEU A 182 -5.78 -13.90 -13.11
CA LEU A 182 -6.14 -14.38 -11.77
C LEU A 182 -7.43 -13.75 -11.23
N ARG A 183 -7.70 -12.49 -11.57
CA ARG A 183 -8.94 -11.81 -11.16
C ARG A 183 -10.18 -12.38 -11.83
N LYS A 184 -10.08 -12.79 -13.10
CA LYS A 184 -11.20 -13.40 -13.84
C LYS A 184 -11.58 -14.79 -13.30
N ARG A 185 -10.61 -15.56 -12.80
CA ARG A 185 -10.85 -16.89 -12.23
C ARG A 185 -11.56 -16.90 -10.87
N LYS A 186 -11.70 -15.74 -10.22
CA LYS A 186 -12.41 -15.59 -8.93
C LYS A 186 -13.91 -15.31 -9.07
N LYS A 187 -14.42 -15.15 -10.30
CA LYS A 187 -15.85 -15.07 -10.62
C LYS A 187 -16.33 -16.41 -11.13
#